data_AF-A0A929SP95-F1
#
_entry.id   AF-A0A929SP95-F1
#
_cell.length_a   1.000
_cell.length_b   1.000
_cell.length_c   1.000
_cell.angle_alpha   90.00
_cell.angle_beta   90.00
_cell.angle_gamma   90.00
#
_symmetry.space_group_name_H-M   'P 1'
#
loop_
_entity.id
_entity.type
_entity.pdbx_description
1 polymer ?
#
loop_
_entity_poly.entity_id
_entity_poly.type
_entity_poly.pdbx_seq_one_letter_code
_entity_poly.pdbx_strand_id
1 'polypeptide(L)'
;MISAVVHFDETTPHMHLIYIPVIHTKDKSGNEIDKVCCRDFWKGRDSYRNLQNAFYEYITSKGFDLQRGLPAEETKRRNETIQNYKQITNFENTKKVLESITLELPQTPNIKEFKRAIFNRDEKIETAIIKPRDELIQKLYQENKALHKELSKQVNTVDFAEDFKEDYIKMTEKNLNFRFSNNLLKEQLENKEKELELKYESKAYNTEHEYKKEINKLKQKNKHLNKMIDKFKVTLKRFIKWLCHKFSYPSEDELVRDFEKETYTNFNFEKQLNINQFKKKDDDFDIEY
;
A
#
# COMPACT_ATOMS: atom_id res chain seq x y z
N MET A 1 -16.99 2.86 -3.40
CA MET A 1 -16.56 3.77 -2.31
C MET A 1 -16.26 5.13 -2.93
N ILE A 2 -16.75 6.20 -2.31
CA ILE A 2 -16.57 7.60 -2.74
C ILE A 2 -15.96 8.35 -1.57
N SER A 3 -14.93 9.15 -1.83
CA SER A 3 -14.35 10.12 -0.89
C SER A 3 -14.68 11.53 -1.39
N ALA A 4 -15.17 12.37 -0.49
CA ALA A 4 -15.51 13.75 -0.77
C ALA A 4 -14.85 14.64 0.29
N VAL A 5 -14.00 15.58 -0.14
CA VAL A 5 -13.31 16.53 0.72
C VAL A 5 -13.71 17.93 0.27
N VAL A 6 -14.10 18.79 1.21
CA VAL A 6 -14.52 20.17 0.93
C VAL A 6 -13.47 21.12 1.48
N HIS A 7 -13.03 22.06 0.66
CA HIS A 7 -12.09 23.11 1.01
C HIS A 7 -12.85 24.43 1.16
N PHE A 8 -12.71 25.06 2.33
CA PHE A 8 -13.24 26.39 2.66
C PHE A 8 -12.13 27.41 2.92
N ASP A 9 -10.88 26.96 2.88
CA ASP A 9 -9.64 27.68 3.18
C ASP A 9 -8.99 28.32 1.93
N GLU A 10 -9.61 28.19 0.75
CA GLU A 10 -9.18 28.79 -0.52
C GLU A 10 -10.15 29.90 -1.01
N THR A 11 -9.86 30.57 -2.15
CA THR A 11 -10.63 31.74 -2.64
C THR A 11 -12.09 31.37 -2.85
N THR A 12 -12.29 30.21 -3.47
CA THR A 12 -13.58 29.71 -3.88
C THR A 12 -13.77 28.37 -3.21
N PRO A 13 -14.78 28.22 -2.34
CA PRO A 13 -15.10 26.93 -1.76
C PRO A 13 -15.32 25.89 -2.84
N HIS A 14 -14.60 24.78 -2.77
CA HIS A 14 -14.67 23.73 -3.77
C HIS A 14 -14.53 22.34 -3.13
N MET A 15 -14.87 21.31 -3.89
CA MET A 15 -14.90 19.93 -3.40
C MET A 15 -14.08 19.03 -4.32
N HIS A 16 -13.21 18.22 -3.72
CA HIS A 16 -12.58 17.09 -4.40
C HIS A 16 -13.40 15.83 -4.19
N LEU A 17 -13.87 15.25 -5.30
CA LEU A 17 -14.60 14.00 -5.32
C LEU A 17 -13.72 12.90 -5.95
N ILE A 18 -13.38 11.88 -5.15
CA ILE A 18 -12.61 10.72 -5.59
C ILE A 18 -13.52 9.50 -5.53
N TYR A 19 -13.63 8.77 -6.63
CA TYR A 19 -14.44 7.56 -6.71
C TYR A 19 -13.67 6.47 -7.46
N ILE A 20 -13.99 5.21 -7.16
CA ILE A 20 -13.44 4.05 -7.85
C ILE A 20 -14.44 3.63 -8.95
N PRO A 21 -14.07 3.69 -10.24
CA PRO A 21 -14.96 3.35 -11.35
C PRO A 21 -15.08 1.84 -11.50
N VAL A 22 -15.97 1.26 -10.70
CA VAL A 22 -16.33 -0.16 -10.77
C VAL A 22 -17.45 -0.35 -11.79
N ILE A 23 -17.28 -1.32 -12.67
CA ILE A 23 -18.31 -1.80 -13.60
C ILE A 23 -18.65 -3.25 -13.28
N HIS A 24 -19.95 -3.56 -13.29
CA HIS A 24 -20.46 -4.91 -13.16
C HIS A 24 -20.58 -5.49 -14.57
N THR A 25 -19.78 -6.51 -14.87
CA THR A 25 -19.71 -7.12 -16.21
C THR A 25 -19.53 -8.64 -16.12
N LYS A 26 -19.47 -9.32 -17.26
CA LYS A 26 -19.17 -10.76 -17.32
C LYS A 26 -17.74 -11.00 -17.80
N ASP A 27 -17.09 -12.02 -17.25
CA ASP A 27 -15.80 -12.49 -17.75
C ASP A 27 -15.94 -13.24 -19.09
N LYS A 28 -14.83 -13.68 -19.67
CA LYS A 28 -14.84 -14.44 -20.94
C LYS A 28 -15.57 -15.79 -20.83
N SER A 29 -15.74 -16.30 -19.62
CA SER A 29 -16.40 -17.56 -19.30
C SER A 29 -17.88 -17.37 -18.92
N GLY A 30 -18.37 -16.12 -18.91
CA GLY A 30 -19.76 -15.78 -18.62
C GLY A 30 -20.08 -15.54 -17.14
N ASN A 31 -19.08 -15.58 -16.24
CA ASN A 31 -19.28 -15.34 -14.81
C ASN A 31 -19.41 -13.85 -14.53
N GLU A 32 -20.27 -13.47 -13.59
CA GLU A 32 -20.42 -12.09 -13.14
C GLU A 32 -19.18 -11.66 -12.33
N ILE A 33 -18.60 -10.53 -12.72
CA ILE A 33 -17.40 -9.97 -12.11
C ILE A 33 -17.52 -8.47 -11.93
N ASP A 34 -16.87 -7.97 -10.88
CA ASP A 34 -16.65 -6.55 -10.65
C ASP A 34 -15.29 -6.16 -11.20
N LYS A 35 -15.27 -5.23 -12.16
CA LYS A 35 -14.03 -4.77 -12.81
C LYS A 35 -13.84 -3.28 -12.59
N VAL A 36 -12.65 -2.88 -12.16
CA VAL A 36 -12.27 -1.46 -12.12
C VAL A 36 -11.86 -1.02 -13.53
N CYS A 37 -12.64 -0.14 -14.16
CA CYS A 37 -12.34 0.33 -15.52
C CYS A 37 -12.96 1.71 -15.80
N CYS A 38 -12.13 2.76 -15.82
CA CYS A 38 -12.58 4.14 -16.12
C CYS A 38 -13.20 4.26 -17.52
N ARG A 39 -12.60 3.61 -18.53
CA ARG A 39 -13.05 3.72 -19.92
C ARG A 39 -14.46 3.18 -20.11
N ASP A 40 -14.71 2.00 -19.56
CA ASP A 40 -15.99 1.32 -19.70
C ASP A 40 -17.05 1.96 -18.78
N PHE A 41 -16.64 2.50 -17.64
CA PHE A 41 -17.51 3.29 -16.75
C PHE A 41 -18.03 4.56 -17.43
N TRP A 42 -17.15 5.32 -18.08
CA TRP A 42 -17.50 6.57 -18.77
C TRP A 42 -18.04 6.37 -20.19
N LYS A 43 -18.33 5.14 -20.65
CA LYS A 43 -19.13 4.81 -21.86
C LYS A 43 -19.01 5.76 -23.08
N GLY A 44 -17.80 6.23 -23.41
CA GLY A 44 -17.54 7.03 -24.61
C GLY A 44 -17.43 8.55 -24.41
N ARG A 45 -17.46 9.29 -25.52
CA ARG A 45 -16.98 10.68 -25.62
C ARG A 45 -17.93 11.71 -24.99
N ASP A 46 -19.23 11.43 -24.97
CA ASP A 46 -20.27 12.36 -24.50
C ASP A 46 -20.61 12.22 -23.01
N SER A 47 -20.03 11.25 -22.31
CA SER A 47 -20.41 10.95 -20.93
C SER A 47 -20.16 12.10 -19.95
N TYR A 48 -19.04 12.82 -20.11
CA TYR A 48 -18.76 14.02 -19.31
C TYR A 48 -19.72 15.16 -19.64
N ARG A 49 -20.17 15.30 -20.89
CA ARG A 49 -21.17 16.30 -21.29
C ARG A 49 -22.53 15.98 -20.65
N ASN A 50 -22.92 14.71 -20.67
CA ASN A 50 -24.15 14.24 -20.03
C ASN A 50 -24.10 14.43 -18.51
N LEU A 51 -22.95 14.14 -17.88
CA LEU A 51 -22.74 14.38 -16.45
C LEU A 51 -22.89 15.86 -16.11
N GLN A 52 -22.24 16.75 -16.88
CA GLN A 52 -22.32 18.19 -16.63
C GLN A 52 -23.76 18.71 -16.79
N ASN A 53 -24.52 18.19 -17.75
CA ASN A 53 -25.93 18.55 -17.95
C ASN A 53 -26.80 18.05 -16.80
N ALA A 54 -26.67 16.77 -16.42
CA ALA A 54 -27.43 16.18 -15.32
C ALA A 54 -27.09 16.84 -13.97
N PHE A 55 -25.82 17.19 -13.74
CA PHE A 55 -25.39 17.92 -12.55
C PHE A 55 -26.03 19.31 -12.48
N TYR A 56 -26.03 20.04 -13.60
CA TYR A 56 -26.67 21.34 -13.70
C TYR A 56 -28.19 21.25 -13.41
N GLU A 57 -28.89 20.34 -14.08
CA GLU A 57 -30.33 20.11 -13.85
C GLU A 57 -30.63 19.78 -12.38
N TYR A 58 -29.82 18.91 -11.78
CA TYR A 58 -29.96 18.54 -10.37
C TYR A 58 -29.78 19.75 -9.45
N ILE A 59 -28.70 20.51 -9.60
CA ILE A 59 -28.37 21.64 -8.72
C ILE A 59 -29.40 22.78 -8.86
N THR A 60 -29.81 23.10 -10.08
CA THR A 60 -30.85 24.12 -10.31
C THR A 60 -32.20 23.67 -9.72
N SER A 61 -32.55 22.38 -9.80
CA SER A 61 -33.77 21.84 -9.17
C SER A 61 -33.77 21.95 -7.64
N LYS A 62 -32.59 22.10 -7.03
CA LYS A 62 -32.41 22.33 -5.58
C LYS A 62 -32.40 23.81 -5.19
N GLY A 63 -32.63 24.71 -6.13
CA GLY A 63 -32.77 26.15 -5.88
C GLY A 63 -31.47 26.94 -5.93
N PHE A 64 -30.39 26.37 -6.47
CA PHE A 64 -29.15 27.11 -6.71
C PHE A 64 -29.19 27.82 -8.06
N ASP A 65 -28.95 29.13 -8.07
CA ASP A 65 -28.92 29.95 -9.27
C ASP A 65 -27.52 29.89 -9.93
N LEU A 66 -27.34 28.89 -10.79
CA LEU A 66 -26.11 28.69 -11.57
C LEU A 66 -26.46 28.67 -13.06
N GLN A 67 -25.44 28.85 -13.91
CA GLN A 67 -25.56 28.70 -15.36
C GLN A 67 -24.71 27.54 -15.87
N ARG A 68 -25.19 26.86 -16.90
CA ARG A 68 -24.45 25.79 -17.57
C ARG A 68 -23.29 26.37 -18.38
N GLY A 69 -22.08 25.83 -18.18
CA GLY A 69 -20.92 26.23 -18.97
C GLY A 69 -21.09 25.93 -20.47
N LEU A 70 -20.53 26.77 -21.33
CA LEU A 70 -20.59 26.60 -22.79
C LEU A 70 -19.67 25.46 -23.27
N PRO A 71 -20.00 24.80 -24.40
CA PRO A 71 -19.18 23.75 -24.99
C PRO A 71 -17.75 24.22 -25.35
N ALA A 72 -16.82 23.27 -25.37
CA ALA A 72 -15.43 23.53 -25.75
C ALA A 72 -15.31 23.94 -27.23
N GLU A 73 -16.23 23.47 -28.08
CA GLU A 73 -16.31 23.80 -29.49
C GLU A 73 -16.61 25.29 -29.74
N GLU A 74 -17.39 25.93 -28.85
CA GLU A 74 -17.74 27.34 -28.92
C GLU A 74 -16.67 28.23 -28.27
N THR A 75 -16.20 27.82 -27.09
CA THR A 75 -15.28 28.63 -26.28
C THR A 75 -13.82 28.48 -26.69
N LYS A 76 -13.47 27.37 -27.37
CA LYS A 76 -12.09 26.93 -27.67
C LYS A 76 -11.19 26.81 -26.44
N ARG A 77 -11.77 26.79 -25.24
CA ARG A 77 -11.04 26.69 -23.98
C ARG A 77 -10.51 25.29 -23.78
N ARG A 78 -9.29 25.19 -23.25
CA ARG A 78 -8.67 23.95 -22.80
C ARG A 78 -8.52 24.01 -21.29
N ASN A 79 -8.48 22.84 -20.65
CA ASN A 79 -8.13 22.76 -19.25
C ASN A 79 -6.68 23.24 -19.10
N GLU A 80 -6.46 24.22 -18.25
CA GLU A 80 -5.15 24.75 -17.93
C GLU A 80 -4.76 24.34 -16.52
N THR A 81 -3.46 24.13 -16.32
CA THR A 81 -2.94 24.00 -14.96
C THR A 81 -3.15 25.32 -14.22
N ILE A 82 -3.35 25.24 -12.90
CA ILE A 82 -3.51 26.44 -12.05
C ILE A 82 -2.34 27.41 -12.25
N GLN A 83 -1.11 26.89 -12.41
CA GLN A 83 0.09 27.68 -12.65
C GLN A 83 0.05 28.43 -13.99
N ASN A 84 -0.29 27.75 -15.09
CA ASN A 84 -0.38 28.40 -16.40
C ASN A 84 -1.51 29.44 -16.42
N TYR A 85 -2.64 29.14 -15.78
CA TYR A 85 -3.76 30.07 -15.69
C TYR A 85 -3.35 31.37 -15.01
N LYS A 86 -2.61 31.30 -13.88
CA LYS A 86 -2.04 32.46 -13.17
C LYS A 86 -1.12 33.29 -14.08
N GLN A 87 -0.24 32.65 -14.85
CA GLN A 87 0.67 33.32 -15.78
C GLN A 87 -0.06 34.05 -16.90
N ILE A 88 -1.04 33.39 -17.53
CA ILE A 88 -1.85 33.97 -18.62
C ILE A 88 -2.65 35.17 -18.12
N THR A 89 -3.10 35.14 -16.86
CA THR A 89 -3.79 36.28 -16.22
C THR A 89 -2.87 37.42 -15.75
N ASN A 90 -1.55 37.31 -15.99
CA ASN A 90 -0.53 38.29 -15.60
C ASN A 90 -0.58 38.68 -14.11
N PHE A 91 -0.94 37.71 -13.28
CA PHE A 91 -1.31 37.89 -11.88
C PHE A 91 -0.24 38.62 -11.05
N GLU A 92 1.02 38.26 -11.25
CA GLU A 92 2.17 38.80 -10.50
C GLU A 92 2.40 40.29 -10.71
N ASN A 93 2.19 40.76 -11.94
CA ASN A 93 2.28 42.18 -12.25
C ASN A 93 1.07 42.93 -11.70
N THR A 94 -0.11 42.33 -11.76
CA THR A 94 -1.33 42.89 -11.15
C THR A 94 -1.21 43.02 -9.63
N LYS A 95 -0.58 42.05 -8.96
CA LYS A 95 -0.25 42.09 -7.52
C LYS A 95 0.66 43.28 -7.16
N LYS A 96 1.77 43.44 -7.89
CA LYS A 96 2.71 44.55 -7.67
C LYS A 96 2.07 45.92 -7.91
N VAL A 97 1.29 46.05 -8.98
CA VAL A 97 0.56 47.29 -9.29
C VAL A 97 -0.46 47.60 -8.19
N LEU A 98 -1.16 46.57 -7.67
CA LEU A 98 -2.11 46.73 -6.58
C LEU A 98 -1.48 47.31 -5.30
N GLU A 99 -0.31 46.80 -4.91
CA GLU A 99 0.43 47.26 -3.72
C GLU A 99 0.89 48.73 -3.84
N SER A 100 1.14 49.19 -5.07
CA SER A 100 1.64 50.55 -5.34
C SER A 100 0.57 51.64 -5.46
N ILE A 101 -0.72 51.27 -5.57
CA ILE A 101 -1.79 52.24 -5.82
C ILE A 101 -2.27 52.86 -4.50
N THR A 102 -2.11 54.18 -4.37
CA THR A 102 -2.75 55.00 -3.34
C THR A 102 -4.18 55.37 -3.75
N LEU A 103 -5.16 54.96 -2.94
CA LEU A 103 -6.58 55.25 -3.11
C LEU A 103 -6.98 56.64 -2.56
N GLU A 104 -6.11 57.64 -2.55
CA GLU A 104 -6.46 58.98 -2.07
C GLU A 104 -6.91 59.87 -3.23
N LEU A 105 -8.06 60.54 -3.08
CA LEU A 105 -8.49 61.57 -4.04
C LEU A 105 -7.62 62.83 -3.83
N PRO A 106 -7.09 63.44 -4.91
CA PRO A 106 -6.35 64.69 -4.78
C PRO A 106 -7.27 65.81 -4.28
N GLN A 107 -6.74 66.68 -3.42
CA GLN A 107 -7.42 67.89 -2.98
C GLN A 107 -7.63 68.81 -4.19
N THR A 108 -8.89 69.04 -4.57
CA THR A 108 -9.23 69.96 -5.65
C THR A 108 -9.63 71.32 -5.09
N PRO A 109 -8.95 72.41 -5.49
CA PRO A 109 -9.30 73.75 -5.05
C PRO A 109 -10.69 74.14 -5.56
N ASN A 110 -11.43 74.89 -4.73
CA ASN A 110 -12.81 75.25 -5.02
C ASN A 110 -12.84 76.33 -6.12
N ILE A 111 -13.71 76.23 -7.11
CA ILE A 111 -13.81 77.25 -8.18
C ILE A 111 -14.14 78.65 -7.63
N LYS A 112 -14.79 78.73 -6.47
CA LYS A 112 -15.01 79.98 -5.73
C LYS A 112 -13.73 80.61 -5.19
N GLU A 113 -12.66 79.84 -5.02
CA GLU A 113 -11.33 80.35 -4.65
C GLU A 113 -10.63 81.05 -5.83
N PHE A 114 -11.06 80.78 -7.08
CA PHE A 114 -10.32 81.26 -8.25
C PHE A 114 -10.68 82.66 -8.74
N LYS A 115 -11.90 83.22 -8.59
CA LYS A 115 -12.18 84.57 -9.16
C LYS A 115 -13.23 85.47 -8.47
N ARG A 116 -12.82 86.74 -8.34
CA ARG A 116 -13.58 87.97 -8.02
C ARG A 116 -14.49 88.49 -9.17
N ALA A 117 -14.86 87.74 -10.22
CA ALA A 117 -15.34 88.41 -11.46
C ALA A 117 -16.54 87.87 -12.29
N ILE A 118 -17.12 86.67 -12.19
CA ILE A 118 -18.23 86.28 -13.12
C ILE A 118 -19.32 85.35 -12.50
N PHE A 119 -20.08 85.87 -11.53
CA PHE A 119 -21.07 85.10 -10.76
C PHE A 119 -22.14 84.31 -11.56
N ASN A 120 -22.67 84.81 -12.68
CA ASN A 120 -23.78 84.15 -13.40
C ASN A 120 -23.36 83.08 -14.44
N ARG A 121 -22.10 83.10 -14.90
CA ARG A 121 -21.56 82.02 -15.76
C ARG A 121 -20.98 80.88 -14.92
N ASP A 122 -20.46 81.22 -13.74
CA ASP A 122 -19.88 80.25 -12.80
C ASP A 122 -20.94 79.27 -12.30
N GLU A 123 -22.16 79.73 -11.98
CA GLU A 123 -23.23 78.85 -11.48
C GLU A 123 -23.70 77.82 -12.52
N LYS A 124 -23.85 78.24 -13.79
CA LYS A 124 -24.18 77.33 -14.91
C LYS A 124 -23.07 76.31 -15.16
N ILE A 125 -21.81 76.73 -15.10
CA ILE A 125 -20.65 75.83 -15.27
C ILE A 125 -20.58 74.85 -14.09
N GLU A 126 -20.87 75.31 -12.86
CA GLU A 126 -20.85 74.47 -11.67
C GLU A 126 -21.94 73.40 -11.70
N THR A 127 -23.16 73.75 -12.10
CA THR A 127 -24.26 72.77 -12.19
C THR A 127 -24.18 71.86 -13.42
N ALA A 128 -23.76 72.38 -14.58
CA ALA A 128 -23.81 71.63 -15.83
C ALA A 128 -22.53 70.84 -16.14
N ILE A 129 -21.39 71.20 -15.53
CA ILE A 129 -20.09 70.61 -15.85
C ILE A 129 -19.39 70.07 -14.59
N ILE A 130 -19.28 70.86 -13.51
CA ILE A 130 -18.50 70.46 -12.32
C ILE A 130 -19.20 69.35 -11.55
N LYS A 131 -20.47 69.55 -11.13
CA LYS A 131 -21.21 68.54 -10.36
C LYS A 131 -21.31 67.18 -11.04
N PRO A 132 -21.71 67.06 -12.33
CA PRO A 132 -21.78 65.76 -13.00
C PRO A 132 -20.41 65.07 -13.10
N ARG A 133 -19.34 65.86 -13.26
CA ARG A 133 -17.97 65.36 -13.28
C ARG A 133 -17.56 64.84 -11.91
N ASP A 134 -17.84 65.56 -10.83
CA ASP A 134 -17.49 65.17 -9.46
C ASP A 134 -18.27 63.94 -9.00
N GLU A 135 -19.56 63.84 -9.36
CA GLU A 135 -20.37 62.65 -9.14
C GLU A 135 -19.80 61.43 -9.87
N LEU A 136 -19.38 61.60 -11.13
CA LEU A 136 -18.72 60.54 -11.91
C LEU A 136 -17.37 60.15 -11.29
N ILE A 137 -16.57 61.11 -10.84
CA ILE A 137 -15.28 60.86 -10.16
C ILE A 137 -15.52 60.07 -8.87
N GLN A 138 -16.51 60.46 -8.04
CA GLN A 138 -16.83 59.71 -6.83
C GLN A 138 -17.31 58.29 -7.14
N LYS A 139 -18.13 58.11 -8.17
CA LYS A 139 -18.60 56.77 -8.57
C LYS A 139 -17.44 55.89 -9.00
N LEU A 140 -16.57 56.39 -9.90
CA LEU A 140 -15.37 55.68 -10.37
C LEU A 140 -14.41 55.40 -9.21
N TYR A 141 -14.32 56.30 -8.23
CA TYR A 141 -13.52 56.09 -7.03
C TYR A 141 -14.03 54.93 -6.17
N GLN A 142 -15.34 54.85 -5.93
CA GLN A 142 -15.93 53.74 -5.18
C GLN A 142 -15.78 52.40 -5.93
N GLU A 143 -15.97 52.42 -7.25
CA GLU A 143 -15.76 51.24 -8.10
C GLU A 143 -14.30 50.76 -8.04
N ASN A 144 -13.33 51.67 -8.16
CA ASN A 144 -11.91 51.34 -8.01
C ASN A 144 -11.59 50.79 -6.62
N LYS A 145 -12.13 51.39 -5.56
CA LYS A 145 -11.93 50.89 -4.18
C LYS A 145 -12.48 49.46 -4.00
N ALA A 146 -13.64 49.16 -4.58
CA ALA A 146 -14.22 47.82 -4.56
C ALA A 146 -13.35 46.82 -5.34
N LEU A 147 -12.90 47.19 -6.55
CA LEU A 147 -11.99 46.41 -7.37
C LEU A 147 -10.67 46.11 -6.64
N HIS A 148 -10.07 47.11 -5.98
CA HIS A 148 -8.85 46.95 -5.20
C HIS A 148 -9.00 45.92 -4.08
N LYS A 149 -10.13 45.97 -3.35
CA LYS A 149 -10.42 45.02 -2.28
C LYS A 149 -10.54 43.59 -2.82
N GLU A 150 -11.22 43.43 -3.95
CA GLU A 150 -11.42 42.10 -4.54
C GLU A 150 -10.11 41.52 -5.08
N LEU A 151 -9.30 42.36 -5.73
CA LEU A 151 -8.00 41.96 -6.26
C LEU A 151 -7.01 41.59 -5.14
N SER A 152 -7.07 42.27 -3.99
CA SER A 152 -6.29 41.91 -2.80
C SER A 152 -6.65 40.52 -2.23
N LYS A 153 -7.93 40.13 -2.23
CA LYS A 153 -8.31 38.77 -1.82
C LYS A 153 -7.77 37.71 -2.77
N GLN A 154 -7.79 37.98 -4.07
CA GLN A 154 -7.24 37.08 -5.07
C GLN A 154 -5.74 36.87 -4.84
N VAL A 155 -4.98 37.96 -4.62
CA VAL A 155 -3.55 37.94 -4.23
C VAL A 155 -3.28 36.97 -3.10
N ASN A 156 -3.93 37.15 -1.95
CA ASN A 156 -3.67 36.32 -0.76
C ASN A 156 -3.94 34.83 -1.00
N THR A 157 -4.93 34.51 -1.83
CA THR A 157 -5.21 33.11 -2.08
C THR A 157 -4.22 32.47 -3.04
N VAL A 158 -3.73 33.22 -4.02
CA VAL A 158 -2.72 32.70 -4.93
C VAL A 158 -1.44 32.35 -4.19
N ASP A 159 -1.04 33.18 -3.23
CA ASP A 159 0.10 32.93 -2.35
C ASP A 159 -0.11 31.64 -1.53
N PHE A 160 -1.26 31.53 -0.85
CA PHE A 160 -1.61 30.31 -0.11
C PHE A 160 -1.56 29.05 -0.98
N ALA A 161 -2.11 29.12 -2.20
CA ALA A 161 -2.09 28.00 -3.14
C ALA A 161 -0.69 27.66 -3.65
N GLU A 162 0.25 28.62 -3.66
CA GLU A 162 1.64 28.40 -4.01
C GLU A 162 2.42 27.72 -2.87
N ASP A 163 2.25 28.19 -1.65
CA ASP A 163 2.78 27.54 -0.44
C ASP A 163 2.28 26.09 -0.33
N PHE A 164 0.97 25.88 -0.53
CA PHE A 164 0.38 24.54 -0.53
C PHE A 164 0.97 23.65 -1.63
N LYS A 165 1.22 24.20 -2.82
CA LYS A 165 1.85 23.45 -3.92
C LYS A 165 3.27 23.05 -3.57
N GLU A 166 4.07 23.93 -2.98
CA GLU A 166 5.42 23.58 -2.54
C GLU A 166 5.40 22.44 -1.52
N ASP A 167 4.51 22.52 -0.53
CA ASP A 167 4.38 21.49 0.49
C ASP A 167 3.89 20.17 -0.11
N TYR A 168 2.98 20.22 -1.09
CA TYR A 168 2.55 19.05 -1.84
C TYR A 168 3.71 18.39 -2.61
N ILE A 169 4.58 19.19 -3.25
CA ILE A 169 5.78 18.68 -3.95
C ILE A 169 6.72 18.02 -2.94
N LYS A 170 7.05 18.70 -1.83
CA LYS A 170 7.91 18.17 -0.76
C LYS A 170 7.34 16.85 -0.20
N MET A 171 6.03 16.77 0.01
CA MET A 171 5.37 15.56 0.50
C MET A 171 5.42 14.43 -0.54
N THR A 172 5.23 14.76 -1.81
CA THR A 172 5.30 13.79 -2.92
C THR A 172 6.70 13.21 -3.08
N GLU A 173 7.74 14.04 -3.00
CA GLU A 173 9.13 13.60 -3.01
C GLU A 173 9.46 12.68 -1.82
N LYS A 174 9.02 13.05 -0.61
CA LYS A 174 9.15 12.19 0.57
C LYS A 174 8.46 10.83 0.37
N ASN A 175 7.24 10.83 -0.18
CA ASN A 175 6.49 9.60 -0.45
C ASN A 175 7.20 8.73 -1.51
N LEU A 176 7.78 9.32 -2.54
CA LEU A 176 8.59 8.60 -3.52
C LEU A 176 9.82 7.96 -2.88
N ASN A 177 10.55 8.71 -2.05
CA ASN A 177 11.70 8.20 -1.31
C ASN A 177 11.32 7.06 -0.37
N PHE A 178 10.22 7.20 0.39
CA PHE A 178 9.73 6.12 1.25
C PHE A 178 9.34 4.86 0.47
N ARG A 179 8.71 5.01 -0.70
CA ARG A 179 8.42 3.86 -1.58
C ARG A 179 9.69 3.16 -2.04
N PHE A 180 10.71 3.93 -2.42
CA PHE A 180 12.00 3.37 -2.83
C PHE A 180 12.67 2.61 -1.68
N SER A 181 12.75 3.21 -0.49
CA SER A 181 13.29 2.56 0.71
C SER A 181 12.52 1.30 1.09
N ASN A 182 11.19 1.32 1.05
CA ASN A 182 10.37 0.15 1.36
C ASN A 182 10.58 -0.99 0.36
N ASN A 183 10.71 -0.68 -0.93
CA ASN A 183 11.00 -1.69 -1.95
C ASN A 183 12.38 -2.33 -1.71
N LEU A 184 13.39 -1.51 -1.39
CA LEU A 184 14.73 -2.01 -1.06
C LEU A 184 14.73 -2.90 0.18
N LEU A 185 14.02 -2.48 1.24
CA LEU A 185 13.85 -3.28 2.46
C LEU A 185 13.15 -4.62 2.17
N LYS A 186 12.14 -4.61 1.31
CA LYS A 186 11.42 -5.82 0.90
C LYS A 186 12.35 -6.80 0.18
N GLU A 187 13.15 -6.31 -0.77
CA GLU A 187 14.13 -7.14 -1.49
C GLU A 187 15.18 -7.74 -0.53
N GLN A 188 15.67 -6.95 0.42
CA GLN A 188 16.60 -7.44 1.45
C GLN A 188 15.99 -8.53 2.33
N LEU A 189 14.69 -8.42 2.65
CA LEU A 189 13.98 -9.38 3.46
C LEU A 189 13.77 -10.69 2.70
N GLU A 190 13.33 -10.62 1.44
CA GLU A 190 13.19 -11.79 0.56
C GLU A 190 14.52 -12.52 0.37
N ASN A 191 15.63 -11.79 0.22
CA ASN A 191 16.96 -12.39 0.09
C ASN A 191 17.41 -13.09 1.38
N LYS A 192 17.11 -12.50 2.55
CA LYS A 192 17.40 -13.12 3.84
C LYS A 192 16.57 -14.37 4.10
N GLU A 193 15.29 -14.38 3.72
CA GLU A 193 14.45 -15.57 3.82
C GLU A 193 15.03 -16.71 3.00
N LYS A 194 15.43 -16.45 1.74
CA LYS A 194 16.07 -17.46 0.88
C LYS A 194 17.39 -17.97 1.47
N GLU A 195 18.23 -17.08 2.03
CA GLU A 195 19.48 -17.50 2.67
C GLU A 195 19.22 -18.42 3.87
N LEU A 196 18.23 -18.07 4.70
CA LEU A 196 17.84 -18.88 5.86
C LEU A 196 17.30 -20.25 5.44
N GLU A 197 16.42 -20.28 4.45
CA GLU A 197 15.83 -21.51 3.91
C GLU A 197 16.93 -22.47 3.42
N LEU A 198 17.86 -21.98 2.58
CA LEU A 198 19.01 -22.75 2.12
C LEU A 198 19.89 -23.28 3.27
N LYS A 199 20.09 -22.47 4.31
CA LYS A 199 20.85 -22.88 5.51
C LYS A 199 20.16 -24.01 6.26
N TYR A 200 18.84 -23.92 6.43
CA TYR A 200 18.06 -24.94 7.12
C TYR A 200 18.01 -26.23 6.33
N GLU A 201 17.80 -26.17 5.00
CA GLU A 201 17.82 -27.33 4.11
C GLU A 201 19.18 -28.03 4.16
N SER A 202 20.28 -27.27 4.01
CA SER A 202 21.64 -27.83 4.07
C SER A 202 21.91 -28.49 5.42
N LYS A 203 21.48 -27.86 6.52
CA LYS A 203 21.66 -28.43 7.87
C LYS A 203 20.81 -29.69 8.08
N ALA A 204 19.57 -29.71 7.60
CA ALA A 204 18.68 -30.87 7.66
C ALA A 204 19.29 -32.04 6.88
N TYR A 205 19.72 -31.80 5.64
CA TYR A 205 20.38 -32.79 4.79
C TYR A 205 21.63 -33.37 5.44
N ASN A 206 22.54 -32.52 5.95
CA ASN A 206 23.76 -32.97 6.61
C ASN A 206 23.46 -33.82 7.86
N THR A 207 22.45 -33.42 8.64
CA THR A 207 22.04 -34.13 9.84
C THR A 207 21.46 -35.50 9.49
N GLU A 208 20.58 -35.56 8.50
CA GLU A 208 20.01 -36.82 8.00
C GLU A 208 21.11 -37.76 7.49
N HIS A 209 22.07 -37.24 6.73
CA HIS A 209 23.19 -38.00 6.21
C HIS A 209 24.04 -38.63 7.33
N GLU A 210 24.36 -37.87 8.38
CA GLU A 210 25.11 -38.39 9.53
C GLU A 210 24.32 -39.46 10.30
N TYR A 211 23.02 -39.26 10.53
CA TYR A 211 22.19 -40.29 11.16
C TYR A 211 22.11 -41.57 10.30
N LYS A 212 21.92 -41.43 8.99
CA LYS A 212 21.87 -42.56 8.06
C LYS A 212 23.18 -43.36 8.06
N LYS A 213 24.31 -42.65 8.12
CA LYS A 213 25.64 -43.25 8.25
C LYS A 213 25.78 -44.05 9.55
N GLU A 214 25.33 -43.49 10.69
CA GLU A 214 25.42 -44.20 11.98
C GLU A 214 24.47 -45.40 12.05
N ILE A 215 23.25 -45.28 11.52
CA ILE A 215 22.29 -46.40 11.38
C ILE A 215 22.93 -47.53 10.56
N ASN A 216 23.59 -47.21 9.44
CA ASN A 216 24.26 -48.21 8.61
C ASN A 216 25.40 -48.92 9.35
N LYS A 217 26.20 -48.19 10.14
CA LYS A 217 27.24 -48.82 10.99
C LYS A 217 26.63 -49.75 12.03
N LEU A 218 25.55 -49.33 12.70
CA LEU A 218 24.85 -50.16 13.69
C LEU A 218 24.24 -51.41 13.06
N LYS A 219 23.62 -51.29 11.87
CA LYS A 219 23.11 -52.43 11.09
C LYS A 219 24.22 -53.43 10.77
N GLN A 220 25.41 -52.95 10.37
CA GLN A 220 26.57 -53.82 10.11
C GLN A 220 27.07 -54.53 11.39
N LYS A 221 27.20 -53.79 12.50
CA LYS A 221 27.59 -54.37 13.80
C LYS A 221 26.60 -55.43 14.28
N ASN A 222 25.29 -55.16 14.20
CA ASN A 222 24.26 -56.13 14.57
C ASN A 222 24.30 -57.38 13.69
N LYS A 223 24.50 -57.22 12.37
CA LYS A 223 24.70 -58.36 11.46
C LYS A 223 25.92 -59.20 11.85
N HIS A 224 27.02 -58.56 12.26
CA HIS A 224 28.21 -59.27 12.73
C HIS A 224 27.95 -60.01 14.06
N LEU A 225 27.28 -59.37 15.02
CA LEU A 225 26.92 -59.96 16.30
C LEU A 225 26.01 -61.18 16.12
N ASN A 226 24.97 -61.09 15.28
CA ASN A 226 24.09 -62.22 14.98
C ASN A 226 24.88 -63.41 14.42
N LYS A 227 25.83 -63.17 13.50
CA LYS A 227 26.71 -64.23 12.99
C LYS A 227 27.58 -64.86 14.08
N MET A 228 28.07 -64.07 15.04
CA MET A 228 28.83 -64.59 16.18
C MET A 228 27.95 -65.44 17.09
N ILE A 229 26.72 -64.99 17.38
CA ILE A 229 25.73 -65.73 18.18
C ILE A 229 25.40 -67.07 17.51
N ASP A 230 25.15 -67.08 16.20
CA ASP A 230 24.85 -68.32 15.48
C ASP A 230 26.00 -69.32 15.55
N LYS A 231 27.25 -68.85 15.37
CA LYS A 231 28.44 -69.69 15.54
C LYS A 231 28.58 -70.21 16.97
N PHE A 232 28.36 -69.34 17.97
CA PHE A 232 28.42 -69.73 19.38
C PHE A 232 27.38 -70.80 19.70
N LYS A 233 26.13 -70.64 19.25
CA LYS A 233 25.06 -71.65 19.39
C LYS A 233 25.48 -73.00 18.81
N VAL A 234 26.09 -73.02 17.62
CA VAL A 234 26.59 -74.27 17.00
C VAL A 234 27.72 -74.89 17.81
N THR A 235 28.69 -74.10 18.26
CA THR A 235 29.81 -74.59 19.08
C THR A 235 29.33 -75.12 20.43
N LEU A 236 28.40 -74.43 21.08
CA LEU A 236 27.82 -74.83 22.36
C LEU A 236 27.07 -76.17 22.23
N LYS A 237 26.25 -76.34 21.19
CA LYS A 237 25.60 -77.65 20.90
C LYS A 237 26.63 -78.78 20.75
N ARG A 238 27.72 -78.54 20.01
CA ARG A 238 28.80 -79.53 19.86
C ARG A 238 29.47 -79.85 21.19
N PHE A 239 29.66 -78.84 22.05
CA PHE A 239 30.24 -79.00 23.38
C PHE A 239 29.34 -79.80 24.33
N ILE A 240 28.04 -79.52 24.37
CA ILE A 240 27.05 -80.29 25.15
C ILE A 240 27.09 -81.76 24.71
N LYS A 241 27.02 -82.01 23.40
CA LYS A 241 27.12 -83.38 22.86
C LYS A 241 28.40 -84.08 23.27
N TRP A 242 29.52 -83.36 23.24
CA TRP A 242 30.81 -83.88 23.69
C TRP A 242 30.81 -84.20 25.20
N LEU A 243 30.22 -83.35 26.05
CA LEU A 243 30.07 -83.60 27.49
C LEU A 243 29.24 -84.85 27.77
N CYS A 244 28.08 -85.00 27.10
CA CYS A 244 27.24 -86.19 27.25
C CYS A 244 28.02 -87.47 26.94
N HIS A 245 28.79 -87.49 25.85
CA HIS A 245 29.63 -88.65 25.52
C HIS A 245 30.78 -88.86 26.52
N LYS A 246 31.44 -87.78 26.97
CA LYS A 246 32.62 -87.87 27.84
C LYS A 246 32.30 -88.39 29.23
N PHE A 247 31.12 -88.04 29.75
CA PHE A 247 30.66 -88.40 31.09
C PHE A 247 29.55 -89.46 31.10
N SER A 248 29.24 -90.06 29.94
CA SER A 248 28.19 -91.08 29.78
C SER A 248 26.80 -90.62 30.27
N TYR A 249 26.47 -89.35 30.00
CA TYR A 249 25.16 -88.79 30.34
C TYR A 249 24.07 -89.39 29.44
N PRO A 250 22.86 -89.69 29.94
CA PRO A 250 21.86 -90.44 29.16
C PRO A 250 21.31 -89.68 27.95
N SER A 251 21.20 -88.35 28.03
CA SER A 251 20.79 -87.49 26.91
C SER A 251 21.23 -86.03 27.07
N GLU A 252 21.26 -85.28 25.97
CA GLU A 252 21.52 -83.82 25.99
C GLU A 252 20.44 -83.07 26.78
N ASP A 253 19.17 -83.46 26.65
CA ASP A 253 18.03 -82.81 27.31
C ASP A 253 18.04 -83.01 28.83
N GLU A 254 18.44 -84.18 29.32
CA GLU A 254 18.60 -84.40 30.76
C GLU A 254 19.75 -83.58 31.32
N LEU A 255 20.89 -83.50 30.61
CA LEU A 255 22.04 -82.69 31.04
C LEU A 255 21.67 -81.22 31.16
N VAL A 256 20.93 -80.70 30.16
CA VAL A 256 20.43 -79.33 30.18
C VAL A 256 19.46 -79.12 31.34
N ARG A 257 18.50 -80.02 31.56
CA ARG A 257 17.50 -79.91 32.65
C ARG A 257 18.16 -79.87 34.03
N ASP A 258 19.15 -80.71 34.25
CA ASP A 258 19.86 -80.77 35.54
C ASP A 258 20.74 -79.53 35.72
N PHE A 259 21.42 -79.07 34.67
CA PHE A 259 22.11 -77.77 34.69
C PHE A 259 21.17 -76.60 35.01
N GLU A 260 20.00 -76.53 34.38
CA GLU A 260 19.01 -75.47 34.64
C GLU A 260 18.48 -75.52 36.08
N LYS A 261 18.29 -76.72 36.63
CA LYS A 261 17.85 -76.94 38.01
C LYS A 261 18.91 -76.54 39.05
N GLU A 262 20.18 -76.85 38.78
CA GLU A 262 21.30 -76.52 39.67
C GLU A 262 21.67 -75.03 39.64
N THR A 263 21.62 -74.41 38.46
CA THR A 263 22.05 -73.02 38.26
C THR A 263 20.92 -72.01 38.33
N TYR A 264 19.66 -72.47 38.48
CA TYR A 264 18.45 -71.64 38.42
C TYR A 264 18.39 -70.73 37.18
N THR A 265 19.03 -71.15 36.09
CA THR A 265 19.18 -70.37 34.85
C THR A 265 18.53 -71.15 33.72
N ASN A 266 17.79 -70.47 32.84
CA ASN A 266 17.18 -71.08 31.66
C ASN A 266 18.20 -71.06 30.51
N PHE A 267 18.53 -72.23 30.00
CA PHE A 267 19.53 -72.43 28.96
C PHE A 267 19.11 -71.82 27.61
N ASN A 268 17.80 -71.66 27.40
CA ASN A 268 17.28 -70.93 26.26
C ASN A 268 17.35 -69.41 26.52
N PHE A 269 18.48 -68.83 26.12
CA PHE A 269 18.76 -67.40 26.20
C PHE A 269 17.67 -66.51 25.54
N GLU A 270 16.97 -67.01 24.52
CA GLU A 270 15.88 -66.27 23.86
C GLU A 270 14.58 -66.23 24.67
N LYS A 271 14.40 -67.19 25.58
CA LYS A 271 13.28 -67.19 26.54
C LYS A 271 13.62 -66.40 27.80
N GLN A 272 14.90 -66.23 28.14
CA GLN A 272 15.34 -65.38 29.25
C GLN A 272 15.26 -63.88 28.92
N LEU A 273 15.77 -63.51 27.76
CA LEU A 273 15.64 -62.15 27.25
C LEU A 273 14.24 -62.04 26.65
N ASN A 274 13.38 -61.16 27.16
CA ASN A 274 12.03 -60.97 26.63
C ASN A 274 12.08 -60.27 25.24
N ILE A 275 12.61 -60.96 24.23
CA ILE A 275 12.92 -60.44 22.88
C ILE A 275 11.66 -59.93 22.15
N ASN A 276 10.48 -60.39 22.58
CA ASN A 276 9.18 -59.94 22.06
C ASN A 276 8.91 -58.44 22.27
N GLN A 277 9.56 -57.78 23.25
CA GLN A 277 9.47 -56.32 23.41
C GLN A 277 10.27 -55.54 22.36
N PHE A 278 11.31 -56.13 21.78
CA PHE A 278 12.16 -55.47 20.79
C PHE A 278 11.63 -55.65 19.36
N LYS A 279 11.06 -56.82 19.02
CA LYS A 279 10.49 -57.07 17.68
C LYS A 279 9.28 -56.20 17.34
N LYS A 280 8.47 -55.82 18.33
CA LYS A 280 7.29 -54.95 18.12
C LYS A 280 7.63 -53.53 17.68
N LYS A 281 8.88 -53.07 17.86
CA LYS A 281 9.28 -51.70 17.54
C LYS A 281 9.85 -51.52 16.13
N ASP A 282 10.23 -52.60 15.44
CA ASP A 282 10.77 -52.52 14.08
C ASP A 282 9.65 -52.27 13.04
N ASP A 283 8.40 -52.66 13.32
CA ASP A 283 7.25 -52.48 12.41
C ASP A 283 6.65 -51.04 12.45
N ASP A 284 7.01 -50.21 13.44
CA ASP A 284 6.48 -48.84 13.60
C ASP A 284 7.31 -47.75 12.88
N PHE A 285 8.43 -48.12 12.24
CA PHE A 285 9.34 -47.17 11.57
C PHE A 285 9.14 -47.06 10.05
N ASP A 286 8.24 -47.83 9.45
CA ASP A 286 7.78 -47.64 8.07
C ASP A 286 6.65 -46.59 8.05
N ILE A 287 7.00 -45.34 8.39
CA ILE A 287 6.16 -44.18 8.05
C ILE A 287 6.55 -43.78 6.63
N GLU A 288 5.70 -44.13 5.67
CA GLU A 288 5.72 -43.63 4.30
C GLU A 288 5.78 -42.10 4.28
N TYR A 289 6.73 -41.56 3.52
CA TYR A 289 6.75 -40.17 3.04
C TYR A 289 6.28 -40.14 1.59
#